data_AF-A0A166CXI9-F1
#
_entry.id   AF-A0A166CXI9-F1
#
_cell.length_a   1.000
_cell.length_b   1.000
_cell.length_c   1.000
_cell.angle_alpha   90.00
_cell.angle_beta   90.00
_cell.angle_gamma   90.00
#
_symmetry.space_group_name_H-M   'P 1'
#
loop_
_entity.id
_entity.type
_entity.pdbx_description
1 polymer ?
#
loop_
_entity_poly.entity_id
_entity_poly.type
_entity_poly.pdbx_seq_one_letter_code
_entity_poly.pdbx_strand_id
1 'polypeptide(L)'
;MNILNNSNFTNNKANSNGGGIYLSGSSRSTISGNSKFTTNSAKNGGAIYSNSPLAISSTKFSSNKATDNGGAIYSKNALNVSGGSITGNTANYGSGICNLANLRVSKVGISSNVAKVISISLKAPTAVKPGKKLTINVYLKTGDNIAGAIYNSKGNTSINGSKKTPSDNTPGKTFSSAIAGSKKNITSNSNGVATRTYNVSKNVNKVNVSVSYSQGGKKWTVSTSVKVSSTAPSTPKTKTYTNKKSISSSSSSSTGYIKGGSVTVGLSNHEDAHLASLIDISKYKVSSKNISYYNLKKRSSIGVTYYIYKVNKDGWYSGTINSKNGVDWKKIGSKPTTSGTWFNLSSNSKGNYTIGKIVPKYTNNTSKSQFSFFVSVSKASINYKSLTPCIKYTYNLVNKNNTKSKRTVSFFENTTTDIYFSGLGFSSKLKNELTYSDSRIQVNHSDFKNLAIKIFQGKAGSGKGIEGKLSADQKIRTIYAWIKKRMDYHGYSNSHYKSTDVLWRLQNKVKKTANCVDQSILLVTFLRTVGVPAYFEHNWAFEGHVVVRAYYTNTGKYVLDTTNSRNDVNIIRSKKWNPKTVEIKSYPGYKASKFYVHKTTTNKKNKVSCCLTRG
;
A
#
# COMPACT_ATOMS: atom_id res chain seq x y z
N MET A 1 -14.18 7.01 -33.47
CA MET A 1 -14.96 7.65 -32.39
C MET A 1 -16.26 6.87 -32.32
N ASN A 2 -16.51 6.11 -31.26
CA ASN A 2 -17.73 5.30 -31.18
C ASN A 2 -18.75 6.07 -30.35
N ILE A 3 -19.84 6.50 -31.00
CA ILE A 3 -20.99 7.15 -30.38
C ILE A 3 -22.11 6.11 -30.34
N LEU A 4 -22.46 5.65 -29.15
CA LEU A 4 -23.68 4.86 -28.92
C LEU A 4 -24.74 5.79 -28.33
N ASN A 5 -25.91 5.85 -28.96
CA ASN A 5 -27.01 6.72 -28.57
C ASN A 5 -28.32 5.92 -28.53
N ASN A 6 -29.16 6.15 -27.51
CA ASN A 6 -30.47 5.52 -27.33
C ASN A 6 -30.49 3.99 -27.49
N SER A 7 -29.43 3.31 -27.03
CA SER A 7 -29.25 1.87 -27.22
C SER A 7 -29.67 1.07 -25.99
N ASN A 8 -30.24 -0.12 -26.19
CA ASN A 8 -30.64 -1.02 -25.11
C ASN A 8 -29.79 -2.30 -25.12
N PHE A 9 -29.09 -2.57 -24.01
CA PHE A 9 -28.32 -3.79 -23.78
C PHE A 9 -28.93 -4.53 -22.60
N THR A 10 -29.60 -5.65 -22.85
CA THR A 10 -30.33 -6.41 -21.83
C THR A 10 -29.90 -7.87 -21.82
N ASN A 11 -29.70 -8.46 -20.64
CA ASN A 11 -29.37 -9.88 -20.46
C ASN A 11 -28.10 -10.38 -21.18
N ASN A 12 -27.17 -9.49 -21.54
CA ASN A 12 -25.93 -9.90 -22.18
C ASN A 12 -24.96 -10.50 -21.14
N LYS A 13 -24.20 -11.53 -21.55
CA LYS A 13 -23.29 -12.25 -20.66
C LYS A 13 -21.93 -12.47 -21.31
N ALA A 14 -20.87 -12.10 -20.61
CA ALA A 14 -19.50 -12.39 -20.98
C ALA A 14 -18.80 -13.18 -19.87
N ASN A 15 -17.91 -14.12 -20.21
CA ASN A 15 -17.14 -14.86 -19.19
C ASN A 15 -16.05 -13.99 -18.55
N SER A 16 -15.59 -12.94 -19.23
CA SER A 16 -14.46 -12.12 -18.79
C SER A 16 -14.84 -10.66 -18.60
N ASN A 17 -15.05 -9.88 -19.67
CA ASN A 17 -15.12 -8.43 -19.55
C ASN A 17 -16.27 -7.86 -20.39
N GLY A 18 -17.02 -6.92 -19.81
CA GLY A 18 -18.00 -6.11 -20.54
C GLY A 18 -19.21 -6.90 -20.96
N GLY A 19 -20.12 -7.16 -20.03
CA GLY A 19 -21.29 -8.01 -20.30
C GLY A 19 -22.12 -7.53 -21.48
N GLY A 20 -22.32 -6.21 -21.62
CA GLY A 20 -22.92 -5.59 -22.80
C GLY A 20 -21.89 -4.98 -23.76
N ILE A 21 -20.88 -4.28 -23.24
CA ILE A 21 -19.86 -3.62 -24.09
C ILE A 21 -18.46 -3.82 -23.52
N TYR A 22 -17.54 -4.21 -24.40
CA TYR A 22 -16.11 -4.15 -24.19
C TYR A 22 -15.48 -3.06 -25.07
N LEU A 23 -14.87 -2.05 -24.44
CA LEU A 23 -14.15 -0.99 -25.14
C LEU A 23 -12.64 -1.17 -24.97
N SER A 24 -11.96 -1.40 -26.07
CA SER A 24 -10.50 -1.40 -26.18
C SER A 24 -10.03 -0.36 -27.19
N GLY A 25 -9.02 0.44 -26.82
CA GLY A 25 -8.46 1.49 -27.67
C GLY A 25 -7.98 2.69 -26.87
N SER A 26 -7.32 3.64 -27.54
CA SER A 26 -6.81 4.88 -26.96
C SER A 26 -7.78 6.06 -27.10
N SER A 27 -8.66 6.03 -28.10
CA SER A 27 -9.62 7.10 -28.38
C SER A 27 -10.76 7.15 -27.38
N ARG A 28 -11.27 8.36 -27.13
CA ARG A 28 -12.45 8.55 -26.28
C ARG A 28 -13.70 7.97 -26.96
N SER A 29 -14.46 7.18 -26.20
CA SER A 29 -15.78 6.71 -26.60
C SER A 29 -16.87 7.49 -25.86
N THR A 30 -18.04 7.63 -26.48
CA THR A 30 -19.19 8.32 -25.91
C THR A 30 -20.40 7.40 -25.94
N ILE A 31 -21.08 7.27 -24.80
CA ILE A 31 -22.38 6.65 -24.68
C ILE A 31 -23.34 7.73 -24.18
N SER A 32 -24.41 7.98 -24.91
CA SER A 32 -25.33 9.07 -24.62
C SER A 32 -26.78 8.68 -24.90
N GLY A 33 -27.69 9.64 -24.70
CA GLY A 33 -29.12 9.44 -24.85
C GLY A 33 -29.70 8.56 -23.75
N ASN A 34 -30.95 8.15 -23.93
CA ASN A 34 -31.71 7.29 -23.00
C ASN A 34 -31.27 5.83 -23.07
N SER A 35 -29.97 5.58 -23.27
CA SER A 35 -29.40 4.24 -23.34
C SER A 35 -29.62 3.48 -22.03
N LYS A 36 -29.84 2.17 -22.12
CA LYS A 36 -30.12 1.31 -20.96
C LYS A 36 -29.23 0.08 -20.98
N PHE A 37 -28.65 -0.23 -19.83
CA PHE A 37 -27.93 -1.46 -19.56
C PHE A 37 -28.64 -2.17 -18.41
N THR A 38 -29.32 -3.25 -18.72
CA THR A 38 -30.15 -3.99 -17.77
C THR A 38 -29.68 -5.43 -17.69
N THR A 39 -29.53 -5.94 -16.46
CA THR A 39 -29.30 -7.38 -16.20
C THR A 39 -28.12 -8.01 -16.96
N ASN A 40 -27.13 -7.22 -17.36
CA ASN A 40 -25.93 -7.73 -18.02
C ASN A 40 -24.96 -8.31 -16.99
N SER A 41 -24.15 -9.29 -17.39
CA SER A 41 -23.20 -9.94 -16.49
C SER A 41 -21.83 -10.23 -17.08
N ALA A 42 -20.78 -10.04 -16.27
CA ALA A 42 -19.40 -10.38 -16.62
C ALA A 42 -18.53 -10.67 -15.38
N LYS A 43 -17.24 -10.99 -15.58
CA LYS A 43 -16.28 -11.00 -14.47
C LYS A 43 -15.88 -9.57 -14.08
N ASN A 44 -15.59 -8.69 -15.05
CA ASN A 44 -15.41 -7.26 -14.83
C ASN A 44 -16.30 -6.42 -15.76
N GLY A 45 -16.92 -5.38 -15.21
CA GLY A 45 -17.81 -4.51 -15.97
C GLY A 45 -19.08 -5.26 -16.37
N GLY A 46 -19.99 -5.46 -15.42
CA GLY A 46 -21.20 -6.26 -15.64
C GLY A 46 -22.00 -5.74 -16.84
N ALA A 47 -22.05 -4.43 -17.05
CA ALA A 47 -22.50 -3.83 -18.30
C ALA A 47 -21.33 -3.45 -19.20
N ILE A 48 -20.43 -2.58 -18.72
CA ILE A 48 -19.38 -1.99 -19.54
C ILE A 48 -18.01 -2.26 -18.91
N TYR A 49 -17.11 -2.82 -19.71
CA TYR A 49 -15.68 -2.78 -19.43
C TYR A 49 -15.03 -1.79 -20.38
N SER A 50 -14.29 -0.83 -19.84
CA SER A 50 -13.54 0.14 -20.64
C SER A 50 -12.05 0.14 -20.30
N ASN A 51 -11.24 -0.14 -21.31
CA ASN A 51 -9.82 0.18 -21.32
C ASN A 51 -9.52 1.48 -22.08
N SER A 52 -10.54 2.29 -22.40
CA SER A 52 -10.43 3.57 -23.11
C SER A 52 -11.03 4.70 -22.27
N PRO A 53 -10.69 5.97 -22.52
CA PRO A 53 -11.43 7.10 -21.94
C PRO A 53 -12.90 7.03 -22.34
N LEU A 54 -13.81 7.18 -21.38
CA LEU A 54 -15.24 6.99 -21.59
C LEU A 54 -16.04 8.17 -21.04
N ALA A 55 -16.91 8.72 -21.86
CA ALA A 55 -17.93 9.68 -21.45
C ALA A 55 -19.31 9.02 -21.55
N ILE A 56 -20.10 9.09 -20.49
CA ILE A 56 -21.44 8.54 -20.41
C ILE A 56 -22.40 9.66 -20.02
N SER A 57 -23.45 9.88 -20.79
CA SER A 57 -24.51 10.81 -20.45
C SER A 57 -25.91 10.19 -20.50
N SER A 58 -26.78 10.59 -19.58
CA SER A 58 -28.22 10.25 -19.56
C SER A 58 -28.56 8.75 -19.61
N THR A 59 -27.63 7.88 -19.22
CA THR A 59 -27.75 6.42 -19.35
C THR A 59 -28.22 5.77 -18.05
N LYS A 60 -29.04 4.71 -18.15
CA LYS A 60 -29.51 3.92 -17.01
C LYS A 60 -28.77 2.58 -16.92
N PHE A 61 -28.15 2.30 -15.77
CA PHE A 61 -27.54 1.01 -15.45
C PHE A 61 -28.32 0.34 -14.34
N SER A 62 -29.05 -0.73 -14.66
CA SER A 62 -29.91 -1.43 -13.71
C SER A 62 -29.58 -2.92 -13.60
N SER A 63 -29.47 -3.41 -12.37
CA SER A 63 -29.37 -4.86 -12.08
C SER A 63 -28.22 -5.59 -12.79
N ASN A 64 -27.15 -4.88 -13.18
CA ASN A 64 -25.98 -5.51 -13.81
C ASN A 64 -25.09 -6.15 -12.75
N LYS A 65 -24.38 -7.22 -13.11
CA LYS A 65 -23.62 -8.05 -12.18
C LYS A 65 -22.21 -8.33 -12.67
N ALA A 66 -21.22 -7.93 -11.88
CA ALA A 66 -19.84 -8.38 -12.04
C ALA A 66 -19.48 -9.38 -10.94
N THR A 67 -18.74 -10.44 -11.24
CA THR A 67 -18.22 -11.31 -10.17
C THR A 67 -17.05 -10.67 -9.41
N ASP A 68 -16.26 -9.82 -10.07
CA ASP A 68 -15.10 -9.17 -9.47
C ASP A 68 -15.29 -7.65 -9.36
N ASN A 69 -15.21 -6.90 -10.46
CA ASN A 69 -15.11 -5.44 -10.40
C ASN A 69 -16.13 -4.73 -11.30
N GLY A 70 -16.74 -3.66 -10.78
CA GLY A 70 -17.59 -2.77 -11.57
C GLY A 70 -18.91 -3.42 -11.95
N GLY A 71 -19.88 -3.46 -11.04
CA GLY A 71 -21.14 -4.17 -11.27
C GLY A 71 -21.90 -3.64 -12.47
N ALA A 72 -21.89 -2.31 -12.67
CA ALA A 72 -22.23 -1.71 -13.95
C ALA A 72 -20.99 -1.47 -14.79
N ILE A 73 -20.07 -0.62 -14.31
CA ILE A 73 -18.96 -0.10 -15.12
C ILE A 73 -17.63 -0.43 -14.45
N TYR A 74 -16.74 -1.06 -15.20
CA TYR A 74 -15.33 -1.16 -14.86
C TYR A 74 -14.49 -0.34 -15.85
N SER A 75 -13.76 0.66 -15.37
CA SER A 75 -12.92 1.48 -16.23
C SER A 75 -11.48 1.60 -15.71
N LYS A 76 -10.52 1.24 -16.57
CA LYS A 76 -9.08 1.42 -16.30
C LYS A 76 -8.60 2.85 -16.58
N ASN A 77 -9.39 3.63 -17.32
CA ASN A 77 -9.04 4.97 -17.81
C ASN A 77 -10.02 6.04 -17.30
N ALA A 78 -9.85 7.29 -17.75
CA ALA A 78 -10.72 8.40 -17.34
C ALA A 78 -12.19 8.10 -17.68
N LEU A 79 -13.07 8.28 -16.69
CA LEU A 79 -14.50 8.03 -16.82
C LEU A 79 -15.26 9.28 -16.37
N ASN A 80 -16.09 9.82 -17.26
CA ASN A 80 -17.04 10.87 -16.96
C ASN A 80 -18.47 10.29 -17.07
N VAL A 81 -19.27 10.40 -16.02
CA VAL A 81 -20.68 9.97 -16.00
C VAL A 81 -21.53 11.16 -15.60
N SER A 82 -22.51 11.52 -16.43
CA SER A 82 -23.37 12.68 -16.19
C SER A 82 -24.84 12.39 -16.49
N GLY A 83 -25.75 12.62 -15.55
CA GLY A 83 -27.16 12.28 -15.76
C GLY A 83 -27.44 10.77 -15.73
N GLY A 84 -28.72 10.41 -15.66
CA GLY A 84 -29.15 9.00 -15.61
C GLY A 84 -29.03 8.37 -14.23
N SER A 85 -28.92 7.03 -14.19
CA SER A 85 -28.97 6.28 -12.93
C SER A 85 -28.08 5.03 -12.93
N ILE A 86 -27.57 4.68 -11.74
CA ILE A 86 -26.81 3.46 -11.48
C ILE A 86 -27.46 2.79 -10.27
N THR A 87 -28.31 1.80 -10.54
CA THR A 87 -29.24 1.24 -9.56
C THR A 87 -29.20 -0.28 -9.51
N GLY A 88 -29.15 -0.87 -8.31
CA GLY A 88 -29.30 -2.33 -8.17
C GLY A 88 -28.14 -3.17 -8.71
N ASN A 89 -26.98 -2.57 -9.02
CA ASN A 89 -25.85 -3.31 -9.59
C ASN A 89 -25.03 -3.99 -8.50
N THR A 90 -24.40 -5.13 -8.83
CA THR A 90 -23.69 -5.97 -7.84
C THR A 90 -22.27 -6.33 -8.29
N ALA A 91 -21.29 -6.21 -7.38
CA ALA A 91 -19.91 -6.66 -7.62
C ALA A 91 -19.13 -6.99 -6.33
N ASN A 92 -17.94 -7.58 -6.44
CA ASN A 92 -17.03 -7.66 -5.28
C ASN A 92 -16.49 -6.29 -4.93
N TYR A 93 -16.03 -5.50 -5.91
CA TYR A 93 -15.53 -4.13 -5.74
C TYR A 93 -16.18 -3.17 -6.74
N GLY A 94 -16.63 -2.01 -6.25
CA GLY A 94 -17.31 -1.01 -7.08
C GLY A 94 -18.64 -1.54 -7.61
N SER A 95 -19.61 -1.69 -6.71
CA SER A 95 -20.91 -2.30 -7.03
C SER A 95 -21.67 -1.59 -8.15
N GLY A 96 -21.56 -0.27 -8.22
CA GLY A 96 -21.90 0.50 -9.42
C GLY A 96 -20.69 0.66 -10.33
N ILE A 97 -19.67 1.38 -9.85
CA ILE A 97 -18.49 1.76 -10.64
C ILE A 97 -17.20 1.31 -9.95
N CYS A 98 -16.33 0.63 -10.68
CA CYS A 98 -14.93 0.48 -10.30
C CYS A 98 -14.04 1.24 -11.30
N ASN A 99 -13.28 2.22 -10.81
CA ASN A 99 -12.41 3.05 -11.64
C ASN A 99 -10.99 3.09 -11.10
N LEU A 100 -10.01 2.85 -11.99
CA LEU A 100 -8.59 2.85 -11.64
C LEU A 100 -7.85 4.14 -12.05
N ALA A 101 -8.58 5.18 -12.45
CA ALA A 101 -8.03 6.45 -12.93
C ALA A 101 -8.85 7.64 -12.37
N ASN A 102 -9.13 8.64 -13.22
CA ASN A 102 -9.93 9.81 -12.86
C ASN A 102 -11.41 9.52 -13.13
N LEU A 103 -12.25 9.73 -12.11
CA LEU A 103 -13.70 9.56 -12.18
C LEU A 103 -14.40 10.90 -11.93
N ARG A 104 -15.27 11.32 -12.83
CA ARG A 104 -16.21 12.43 -12.60
C ARG A 104 -17.63 11.90 -12.69
N VAL A 105 -18.43 12.15 -11.66
CA VAL A 105 -19.84 11.80 -11.61
C VAL A 105 -20.63 13.08 -11.35
N SER A 106 -21.68 13.35 -12.13
CA SER A 106 -22.51 14.53 -11.93
C SER A 106 -23.98 14.25 -12.25
N LYS A 107 -24.92 14.69 -11.41
CA LYS A 107 -26.37 14.52 -11.66
C LYS A 107 -26.79 13.05 -11.91
N VAL A 108 -26.09 12.08 -11.32
CA VAL A 108 -26.41 10.64 -11.46
C VAL A 108 -27.14 10.16 -10.21
N GLY A 109 -28.30 9.52 -10.38
CA GLY A 109 -28.96 8.81 -9.30
C GLY A 109 -28.23 7.51 -8.96
N ILE A 110 -27.71 7.38 -7.74
CA ILE A 110 -27.00 6.17 -7.29
C ILE A 110 -27.76 5.59 -6.11
N SER A 111 -28.33 4.39 -6.28
CA SER A 111 -29.09 3.72 -5.22
C SER A 111 -29.01 2.21 -5.32
N SER A 112 -29.27 1.53 -4.21
CA SER A 112 -29.46 0.07 -4.17
C SER A 112 -28.32 -0.80 -4.74
N ASN A 113 -27.11 -0.26 -4.94
CA ASN A 113 -25.97 -1.04 -5.42
C ASN A 113 -25.35 -1.86 -4.27
N VAL A 114 -24.90 -3.07 -4.60
CA VAL A 114 -24.48 -4.09 -3.64
C VAL A 114 -23.04 -4.55 -3.88
N ALA A 115 -22.12 -4.10 -3.02
CA ALA A 115 -20.76 -4.62 -2.98
C ALA A 115 -20.65 -5.81 -2.02
N LYS A 116 -19.60 -6.61 -2.20
CA LYS A 116 -19.24 -7.65 -1.21
C LYS A 116 -18.96 -7.00 0.14
N VAL A 117 -19.71 -7.45 1.16
CA VAL A 117 -19.40 -7.14 2.56
C VAL A 117 -18.14 -7.89 2.97
N ILE A 118 -17.13 -7.15 3.41
CA ILE A 118 -15.85 -7.65 3.90
C ILE A 118 -15.96 -7.85 5.42
N SER A 119 -16.32 -6.81 6.16
CA SER A 119 -16.48 -6.89 7.63
C SER A 119 -17.41 -5.83 8.19
N ILE A 120 -18.05 -6.14 9.32
CA ILE A 120 -18.71 -5.18 10.22
C ILE A 120 -17.97 -5.16 11.56
N SER A 121 -17.66 -3.97 12.07
CA SER A 121 -17.00 -3.78 13.36
C SER A 121 -17.84 -2.91 14.29
N LEU A 122 -17.89 -3.27 15.56
CA LEU A 122 -18.53 -2.54 16.63
C LEU A 122 -17.48 -2.18 17.68
N LYS A 123 -17.33 -0.88 17.93
CA LYS A 123 -16.46 -0.30 18.96
C LYS A 123 -17.31 0.27 20.08
N ALA A 124 -17.09 -0.19 21.31
CA ALA A 124 -17.79 0.25 22.51
C ALA A 124 -16.81 0.29 23.70
N PRO A 125 -16.98 1.17 24.70
CA PRO A 125 -16.25 1.13 25.96
C PRO A 125 -16.25 -0.25 26.63
N THR A 126 -15.20 -0.57 27.36
CA THR A 126 -15.08 -1.81 28.16
C THR A 126 -15.98 -1.78 29.38
N ALA A 127 -16.12 -0.60 29.98
CA ALA A 127 -17.03 -0.33 31.07
C ALA A 127 -17.59 1.09 30.98
N VAL A 128 -18.71 1.33 31.64
CA VAL A 128 -19.39 2.63 31.74
C VAL A 128 -19.90 2.81 33.16
N LYS A 129 -19.86 4.04 33.69
CA LYS A 129 -20.39 4.33 35.03
C LYS A 129 -21.93 4.27 35.04
N PRO A 130 -22.56 3.85 36.15
CA PRO A 130 -24.01 3.94 36.33
C PRO A 130 -24.53 5.35 36.02
N GLY A 131 -25.65 5.47 35.30
CA GLY A 131 -26.25 6.77 34.96
C GLY A 131 -25.53 7.59 33.88
N LYS A 132 -24.44 7.08 33.27
CA LYS A 132 -23.70 7.78 32.20
C LYS A 132 -24.08 7.30 30.80
N LYS A 133 -23.72 8.10 29.79
CA LYS A 133 -23.93 7.80 28.37
C LYS A 133 -22.92 6.76 27.88
N LEU A 134 -23.43 5.68 27.30
CA LEU A 134 -22.68 4.70 26.53
C LEU A 134 -22.72 5.09 25.05
N THR A 135 -21.56 5.39 24.45
CA THR A 135 -21.43 5.64 23.02
C THR A 135 -20.81 4.44 22.31
N ILE A 136 -21.42 4.01 21.21
CA ILE A 136 -20.90 2.97 20.33
C ILE A 136 -20.65 3.52 18.93
N ASN A 137 -19.64 2.98 18.24
CA ASN A 137 -19.36 3.27 16.84
C ASN A 137 -19.36 1.98 16.04
N VAL A 138 -20.01 2.00 14.89
CA VAL A 138 -20.12 0.88 13.97
C VAL A 138 -19.48 1.25 12.65
N TYR A 139 -18.74 0.30 12.10
CA TYR A 139 -17.99 0.44 10.86
C TYR A 139 -18.33 -0.73 9.95
N LEU A 140 -18.58 -0.46 8.67
CA LEU A 140 -18.75 -1.50 7.66
C LEU A 140 -17.70 -1.31 6.59
N LYS A 141 -16.96 -2.37 6.28
CA LYS A 141 -16.06 -2.43 5.14
C LYS A 141 -16.73 -3.27 4.06
N THR A 142 -16.96 -2.67 2.91
CA THR A 142 -17.40 -3.36 1.69
C THR A 142 -16.35 -3.16 0.60
N GLY A 143 -16.56 -3.78 -0.56
CA GLY A 143 -15.76 -3.46 -1.75
C GLY A 143 -16.04 -2.09 -2.35
N ASP A 144 -16.93 -1.27 -1.77
CA ASP A 144 -17.10 0.13 -2.11
C ASP A 144 -16.39 1.02 -1.09
N ASN A 145 -15.60 1.97 -1.58
CA ASN A 145 -14.85 2.92 -0.77
C ASN A 145 -15.26 4.39 -0.98
N ILE A 146 -16.18 4.65 -1.93
CA ILE A 146 -16.74 5.99 -2.20
C ILE A 146 -18.26 5.85 -2.43
N ALA A 147 -19.04 6.73 -1.78
CA ALA A 147 -20.50 6.88 -1.98
C ALA A 147 -21.33 5.57 -1.89
N GLY A 148 -20.80 4.53 -1.24
CA GLY A 148 -21.50 3.25 -1.05
C GLY A 148 -21.82 2.46 -2.33
N ALA A 149 -21.21 2.84 -3.46
CA ALA A 149 -21.38 2.19 -4.77
C ALA A 149 -20.15 2.25 -5.69
N ILE A 150 -19.08 2.95 -5.27
CA ILE A 150 -17.91 3.23 -6.09
C ILE A 150 -16.66 2.68 -5.42
N TYR A 151 -15.78 2.08 -6.23
CA TYR A 151 -14.41 1.76 -5.86
C TYR A 151 -13.42 2.55 -6.71
N ASN A 152 -12.53 3.30 -6.05
CA ASN A 152 -11.36 3.93 -6.67
C ASN A 152 -10.20 3.98 -5.67
N SER A 153 -9.04 3.46 -6.06
CA SER A 153 -7.86 3.36 -5.17
C SER A 153 -6.94 4.59 -5.18
N LYS A 154 -7.12 5.52 -6.14
CA LYS A 154 -6.23 6.68 -6.35
C LYS A 154 -6.78 8.00 -5.79
N GLY A 155 -8.00 8.01 -5.25
CA GLY A 155 -8.63 9.21 -4.68
C GLY A 155 -8.89 10.35 -5.68
N ASN A 156 -8.93 10.02 -6.97
CA ASN A 156 -9.18 10.95 -8.07
C ASN A 156 -10.64 10.91 -8.54
N THR A 157 -11.58 10.90 -7.58
CA THR A 157 -13.01 10.89 -7.86
C THR A 157 -13.62 12.24 -7.48
N SER A 158 -14.43 12.82 -8.37
CA SER A 158 -15.28 13.98 -8.09
C SER A 158 -16.74 13.62 -8.30
N ILE A 159 -17.59 13.96 -7.34
CA ILE A 159 -19.05 13.78 -7.41
C ILE A 159 -19.69 15.14 -7.22
N ASN A 160 -20.49 15.58 -8.21
CA ASN A 160 -21.14 16.90 -8.25
C ASN A 160 -20.15 18.05 -7.96
N GLY A 161 -18.97 17.99 -8.58
CA GLY A 161 -17.91 18.99 -8.42
C GLY A 161 -17.03 18.81 -7.18
N SER A 162 -17.49 18.09 -6.15
CA SER A 162 -16.71 17.86 -4.93
C SER A 162 -15.80 16.64 -5.04
N LYS A 163 -14.50 16.81 -4.75
CA LYS A 163 -13.55 15.68 -4.63
C LYS A 163 -13.98 14.76 -3.49
N LYS A 164 -13.92 13.45 -3.72
CA LYS A 164 -14.23 12.41 -2.73
C LYS A 164 -12.98 11.61 -2.40
N THR A 165 -12.70 11.52 -1.10
CA THR A 165 -11.60 10.70 -0.57
C THR A 165 -12.11 9.28 -0.36
N PRO A 166 -11.36 8.25 -0.79
CA PRO A 166 -11.67 6.86 -0.45
C PRO A 166 -11.68 6.67 1.06
N SER A 167 -12.68 5.97 1.57
CA SER A 167 -12.77 5.57 2.98
C SER A 167 -12.66 4.06 3.10
N ASP A 168 -11.92 3.59 4.12
CA ASP A 168 -11.88 2.17 4.48
C ASP A 168 -13.23 1.65 4.97
N ASN A 169 -14.11 2.55 5.45
CA ASN A 169 -15.46 2.24 5.91
C ASN A 169 -16.50 2.86 4.97
N THR A 170 -17.48 2.07 4.58
CA THR A 170 -18.49 2.40 3.58
C THR A 170 -19.52 3.40 4.14
N PRO A 171 -19.62 4.61 3.56
CA PRO A 171 -20.60 5.63 3.95
C PRO A 171 -22.04 5.28 3.57
N GLY A 172 -23.02 5.89 4.25
CA GLY A 172 -24.43 5.84 3.88
C GLY A 172 -25.10 4.47 4.03
N LYS A 173 -24.58 3.63 4.93
CA LYS A 173 -25.13 2.29 5.21
C LYS A 173 -25.91 2.30 6.51
N THR A 174 -27.10 1.71 6.50
CA THR A 174 -28.00 1.65 7.66
C THR A 174 -27.88 0.31 8.37
N PHE A 175 -27.78 0.36 9.69
CA PHE A 175 -27.64 -0.77 10.59
C PHE A 175 -28.80 -0.81 11.55
N SER A 176 -29.30 -1.99 11.87
CA SER A 176 -30.22 -2.19 12.98
C SER A 176 -29.43 -2.47 14.25
N SER A 177 -29.57 -1.61 15.26
CA SER A 177 -28.86 -1.72 16.54
C SER A 177 -29.82 -2.00 17.68
N ALA A 178 -29.41 -2.81 18.66
CA ALA A 178 -30.12 -3.02 19.91
C ALA A 178 -29.15 -2.81 21.10
N ILE A 179 -29.51 -1.93 22.03
CA ILE A 179 -28.74 -1.65 23.25
C ILE A 179 -29.67 -1.84 24.44
N ALA A 180 -29.36 -2.80 25.33
CA ALA A 180 -30.23 -3.19 26.45
C ALA A 180 -31.70 -3.43 26.03
N GLY A 181 -31.91 -4.11 24.90
CA GLY A 181 -33.25 -4.35 24.34
C GLY A 181 -33.82 -3.22 23.47
N SER A 182 -33.35 -1.98 23.63
CA SER A 182 -33.81 -0.83 22.83
C SER A 182 -33.29 -0.90 21.38
N LYS A 183 -34.20 -1.18 20.44
CA LYS A 183 -33.92 -1.28 19.00
C LYS A 183 -33.98 0.08 18.30
N LYS A 184 -33.01 0.41 17.45
CA LYS A 184 -33.00 1.62 16.60
C LYS A 184 -32.12 1.43 15.38
N ASN A 185 -32.53 1.98 14.24
CA ASN A 185 -31.68 2.06 13.05
C ASN A 185 -30.68 3.23 13.15
N ILE A 186 -29.44 3.00 12.73
CA ILE A 186 -28.39 4.01 12.67
C ILE A 186 -27.70 3.97 11.31
N THR A 187 -27.31 5.12 10.78
CA THR A 187 -26.71 5.22 9.44
C THR A 187 -25.29 5.76 9.54
N SER A 188 -24.37 5.21 8.73
CA SER A 188 -23.00 5.70 8.70
C SER A 188 -22.89 7.05 8.00
N ASN A 189 -22.11 7.95 8.60
CA ASN A 189 -21.81 9.26 8.05
C ASN A 189 -20.84 9.17 6.84
N SER A 190 -20.40 10.32 6.32
CA SER A 190 -19.47 10.42 5.18
C SER A 190 -18.12 9.73 5.40
N ASN A 191 -17.71 9.52 6.66
CA ASN A 191 -16.49 8.80 7.04
C ASN A 191 -16.73 7.30 7.27
N GLY A 192 -17.95 6.81 7.02
CA GLY A 192 -18.32 5.41 7.20
C GLY A 192 -18.52 4.99 8.65
N VAL A 193 -18.79 5.93 9.56
CA VAL A 193 -19.03 5.66 10.99
C VAL A 193 -20.49 5.87 11.33
N ALA A 194 -21.15 4.84 11.88
CA ALA A 194 -22.49 4.96 12.46
C ALA A 194 -22.39 4.98 13.99
N THR A 195 -22.82 6.06 14.61
CA THR A 195 -22.68 6.27 16.06
C THR A 195 -24.05 6.19 16.73
N ARG A 196 -24.10 5.54 17.89
CA ARG A 196 -25.29 5.53 18.76
C ARG A 196 -24.90 5.77 20.20
N THR A 197 -25.69 6.59 20.89
CA THR A 197 -25.55 6.83 22.34
C THR A 197 -26.76 6.28 23.08
N TYR A 198 -26.54 5.73 24.27
CA TYR A 198 -27.56 5.15 25.15
C TYR A 198 -27.34 5.58 26.61
N ASN A 199 -28.40 5.93 27.32
CA ASN A 199 -28.33 6.29 28.74
C ASN A 199 -28.38 5.02 29.60
N VAL A 200 -27.33 4.76 30.38
CA VAL A 200 -27.20 3.52 31.16
C VAL A 200 -27.96 3.65 32.48
N SER A 201 -28.85 2.70 32.78
CA SER A 201 -29.57 2.64 34.07
C SER A 201 -28.61 2.48 35.25
N LYS A 202 -29.00 2.99 36.42
CA LYS A 202 -28.20 2.88 37.65
C LYS A 202 -28.18 1.45 38.22
N ASN A 203 -29.22 0.66 37.95
CA ASN A 203 -29.48 -0.64 38.60
C ASN A 203 -29.09 -1.85 37.74
N VAL A 204 -28.28 -1.66 36.69
CA VAL A 204 -27.83 -2.74 35.81
C VAL A 204 -26.33 -2.96 35.97
N ASN A 205 -25.91 -4.23 35.96
CA ASN A 205 -24.49 -4.60 36.07
C ASN A 205 -23.79 -4.74 34.70
N LYS A 206 -24.56 -4.84 33.61
CA LYS A 206 -24.07 -4.95 32.23
C LYS A 206 -25.06 -4.40 31.22
N VAL A 207 -24.54 -3.90 30.09
CA VAL A 207 -25.33 -3.45 28.93
C VAL A 207 -24.94 -4.28 27.71
N ASN A 208 -25.88 -5.07 27.20
CA ASN A 208 -25.70 -5.82 25.95
C ASN A 208 -25.95 -4.91 24.75
N VAL A 209 -25.04 -4.96 23.79
CA VAL A 209 -25.10 -4.23 22.52
C VAL A 209 -25.04 -5.24 21.39
N SER A 210 -25.97 -5.17 20.44
CA SER A 210 -25.90 -5.89 19.17
C SER A 210 -26.18 -4.95 18.01
N VAL A 211 -25.51 -5.17 16.90
CA VAL A 211 -25.71 -4.43 15.67
C VAL A 211 -25.72 -5.41 14.51
N SER A 212 -26.67 -5.22 13.59
CA SER A 212 -26.76 -5.99 12.37
C SER A 212 -26.87 -5.13 11.13
N TYR A 213 -26.34 -5.64 10.04
CA TYR A 213 -26.44 -5.08 8.69
C TYR A 213 -27.00 -6.15 7.77
N SER A 214 -27.88 -5.78 6.85
CA SER A 214 -28.46 -6.71 5.87
C SER A 214 -28.28 -6.18 4.46
N GLN A 215 -27.92 -7.07 3.54
CA GLN A 215 -27.68 -6.75 2.14
C GLN A 215 -27.76 -8.02 1.28
N GLY A 216 -28.51 -7.98 0.17
CA GLY A 216 -28.62 -9.09 -0.77
C GLY A 216 -29.08 -10.40 -0.12
N GLY A 217 -30.09 -10.34 0.75
CA GLY A 217 -30.64 -11.50 1.48
C GLY A 217 -29.76 -12.05 2.60
N LYS A 218 -28.58 -11.47 2.86
CA LYS A 218 -27.65 -11.89 3.91
C LYS A 218 -27.64 -10.88 5.07
N LYS A 219 -27.40 -11.37 6.29
CA LYS A 219 -27.35 -10.58 7.52
C LYS A 219 -26.04 -10.79 8.27
N TRP A 220 -25.37 -9.71 8.63
CA TRP A 220 -24.12 -9.68 9.40
C TRP A 220 -24.42 -9.10 10.78
N THR A 221 -24.09 -9.82 11.86
CA THR A 221 -24.37 -9.38 13.23
C THR A 221 -23.08 -9.36 14.06
N VAL A 222 -22.88 -8.29 14.82
CA VAL A 222 -21.80 -8.15 15.80
C VAL A 222 -22.37 -7.69 17.14
N SER A 223 -21.95 -8.32 18.23
CA SER A 223 -22.48 -8.02 19.57
C SER A 223 -21.40 -7.99 20.64
N THR A 224 -21.54 -7.10 21.62
CA THR A 224 -20.67 -6.98 22.78
C THR A 224 -21.46 -6.73 24.06
N SER A 225 -20.82 -6.94 25.20
CA SER A 225 -21.36 -6.55 26.51
C SER A 225 -20.42 -5.54 27.16
N VAL A 226 -20.98 -4.48 27.71
CA VAL A 226 -20.27 -3.41 28.41
C VAL A 226 -20.55 -3.53 29.90
N LYS A 227 -19.51 -3.59 30.73
CA LYS A 227 -19.67 -3.69 32.19
C LYS A 227 -20.16 -2.34 32.75
N VAL A 228 -21.08 -2.37 33.71
CA VAL A 228 -21.49 -1.16 34.43
C VAL A 228 -20.82 -1.19 35.81
N SER A 229 -19.99 -0.18 36.10
CA SER A 229 -19.16 -0.16 37.32
C SER A 229 -18.82 1.27 37.73
N SER A 230 -18.88 1.58 39.03
CA SER A 230 -18.51 2.90 39.58
C SER A 230 -17.04 3.26 39.31
N THR A 231 -16.17 2.24 39.27
CA THR A 231 -14.72 2.33 39.00
C THR A 231 -14.35 2.21 37.52
N ALA A 232 -15.30 2.30 36.59
CA ALA A 232 -15.09 2.00 35.17
C ALA A 232 -14.06 2.93 34.47
N PRO A 233 -12.97 2.37 33.88
CA PRO A 233 -12.12 3.09 32.93
C PRO A 233 -12.72 3.08 31.51
N SER A 234 -12.56 4.18 30.76
CA SER A 234 -13.20 4.40 29.45
C SER A 234 -12.41 3.86 28.25
N THR A 235 -11.86 2.66 28.33
CA THR A 235 -11.09 2.09 27.20
C THR A 235 -12.00 1.41 26.17
N PRO A 236 -11.93 1.75 24.86
CA PRO A 236 -12.78 1.11 23.84
C PRO A 236 -12.35 -0.32 23.49
N LYS A 237 -13.28 -1.27 23.52
CA LYS A 237 -13.19 -2.61 22.92
C LYS A 237 -13.76 -2.58 21.50
N THR A 238 -13.10 -3.25 20.56
CA THR A 238 -13.60 -3.46 19.21
C THR A 238 -13.90 -4.94 19.00
N LYS A 239 -15.10 -5.27 18.53
CA LYS A 239 -15.44 -6.59 18.01
C LYS A 239 -15.72 -6.47 16.52
N THR A 240 -15.22 -7.41 15.75
CA THR A 240 -15.36 -7.42 14.28
C THR A 240 -15.91 -8.76 13.84
N TYR A 241 -16.98 -8.72 13.06
CA TYR A 241 -17.51 -9.83 12.31
C TYR A 241 -17.10 -9.68 10.85
N THR A 242 -16.26 -10.58 10.36
CA THR A 242 -15.84 -10.63 8.96
C THR A 242 -16.70 -11.67 8.27
N ASN A 243 -17.13 -11.39 7.04
CA ASN A 243 -17.93 -12.32 6.25
C ASN A 243 -17.08 -13.57 5.92
N LYS A 244 -17.08 -14.55 6.83
CA LYS A 244 -16.43 -15.84 6.63
C LYS A 244 -17.27 -16.63 5.64
N LYS A 245 -16.92 -16.55 4.35
CA LYS A 245 -17.02 -17.75 3.53
C LYS A 245 -15.99 -18.73 4.10
N SER A 246 -16.41 -19.94 4.42
CA SER A 246 -15.56 -21.14 4.49
C SER A 246 -14.43 -20.99 3.45
N ILE A 247 -13.18 -21.07 3.86
CA ILE A 247 -12.54 -22.27 4.36
C ILE A 247 -12.59 -22.34 5.92
N SER A 248 -13.25 -23.40 6.39
CA SER A 248 -13.42 -24.00 7.75
C SER A 248 -12.87 -23.25 8.99
N SER A 249 -13.75 -22.81 9.91
CA SER A 249 -14.14 -23.42 11.22
C SER A 249 -13.11 -23.13 12.33
N SER A 250 -13.38 -22.98 13.64
CA SER A 250 -14.56 -22.91 14.51
C SER A 250 -14.08 -22.33 15.88
N SER A 251 -15.03 -22.09 16.77
CA SER A 251 -15.06 -21.31 18.02
C SER A 251 -14.34 -21.85 19.28
N SER A 252 -14.00 -20.91 20.20
CA SER A 252 -14.09 -20.91 21.71
C SER A 252 -13.52 -22.09 22.54
N SER A 253 -13.13 -22.02 23.83
CA SER A 253 -12.92 -21.01 24.89
C SER A 253 -12.28 -21.74 26.10
N SER A 254 -11.54 -21.00 26.94
CA SER A 254 -11.27 -21.19 28.41
C SER A 254 -10.73 -22.52 28.98
N THR A 255 -9.60 -22.50 29.74
CA THR A 255 -9.46 -22.55 31.24
C THR A 255 -8.02 -22.97 31.70
N GLY A 256 -7.53 -22.39 32.82
CA GLY A 256 -6.50 -22.90 33.77
C GLY A 256 -5.00 -22.78 33.42
N TYR A 257 -4.18 -21.89 34.02
CA TYR A 257 -3.35 -22.02 35.27
C TYR A 257 -2.14 -23.03 35.13
N ILE A 258 -0.84 -22.84 35.47
CA ILE A 258 -0.02 -21.88 36.26
C ILE A 258 1.45 -21.76 35.71
N LYS A 259 2.03 -20.55 35.91
CA LYS A 259 3.43 -20.05 35.96
C LYS A 259 4.58 -20.69 35.14
N GLY A 260 5.11 -19.85 34.26
CA GLY A 260 6.49 -19.88 33.78
C GLY A 260 6.76 -18.79 32.74
N GLY A 261 6.64 -17.52 33.14
CA GLY A 261 7.02 -16.34 32.35
C GLY A 261 6.13 -16.02 31.14
N SER A 262 5.03 -15.27 31.34
CA SER A 262 4.28 -14.66 30.24
C SER A 262 4.96 -13.35 29.84
N VAL A 263 5.65 -13.35 28.71
CA VAL A 263 5.93 -12.09 28.01
C VAL A 263 4.70 -11.78 27.16
N THR A 264 3.93 -10.77 27.56
CA THR A 264 2.89 -10.19 26.70
C THR A 264 3.61 -9.38 25.62
N VAL A 265 3.69 -9.87 24.38
CA VAL A 265 4.38 -9.15 23.29
C VAL A 265 3.44 -8.74 22.18
N GLY A 266 3.43 -7.43 21.92
CA GLY A 266 3.04 -6.83 20.66
C GLY A 266 4.29 -6.45 19.86
N LEU A 267 4.79 -7.41 19.08
CA LEU A 267 5.72 -7.32 17.94
C LEU A 267 5.38 -8.57 17.08
N SER A 268 5.62 -8.59 15.77
CA SER A 268 5.20 -9.74 14.94
C SER A 268 5.91 -11.02 15.41
N ASN A 269 5.16 -12.09 15.73
CA ASN A 269 5.64 -13.36 16.32
C ASN A 269 6.99 -13.87 15.78
N HIS A 270 7.27 -13.64 14.50
CA HIS A 270 8.51 -13.99 13.81
C HIS A 270 9.77 -13.27 14.33
N GLU A 271 9.70 -11.96 14.61
CA GLU A 271 10.86 -11.16 15.04
C GLU A 271 11.32 -11.51 16.46
N ASP A 272 10.38 -11.81 17.35
CA ASP A 272 10.68 -12.24 18.73
C ASP A 272 11.39 -13.59 18.74
N ALA A 273 10.98 -14.50 17.85
CA ALA A 273 11.62 -15.80 17.65
C ALA A 273 13.10 -15.66 17.26
N HIS A 274 13.39 -14.69 16.40
CA HIS A 274 14.75 -14.40 15.93
C HIS A 274 15.59 -13.74 17.01
N LEU A 275 14.98 -12.91 17.85
CA LEU A 275 15.69 -12.28 18.96
C LEU A 275 15.97 -13.30 20.08
N ALA A 276 14.98 -14.11 20.47
CA ALA A 276 15.08 -15.10 21.54
C ALA A 276 16.08 -16.24 21.26
N SER A 277 16.36 -16.53 19.99
CA SER A 277 17.40 -17.48 19.59
C SER A 277 18.83 -16.93 19.66
N LEU A 278 18.98 -15.61 19.71
CA LEU A 278 20.29 -14.95 19.71
C LEU A 278 20.73 -14.49 21.09
N ILE A 279 19.77 -14.32 22.00
CA ILE A 279 20.00 -13.89 23.36
C ILE A 279 18.91 -14.44 24.28
N ASP A 280 19.29 -14.70 25.52
CA ASP A 280 18.34 -14.94 26.60
C ASP A 280 17.56 -13.66 26.92
N ILE A 281 16.43 -13.47 26.26
CA ILE A 281 15.58 -12.28 26.39
C ILE A 281 15.00 -12.12 27.81
N SER A 282 15.04 -13.15 28.65
CA SER A 282 14.58 -13.04 30.05
C SER A 282 15.44 -12.06 30.85
N LYS A 283 16.74 -11.92 30.51
CA LYS A 283 17.71 -11.03 31.19
C LYS A 283 17.72 -9.61 30.66
N TYR A 284 17.05 -9.33 29.54
CA TYR A 284 17.16 -8.05 28.83
C TYR A 284 15.80 -7.43 28.52
N LYS A 285 15.75 -6.09 28.50
CA LYS A 285 14.63 -5.30 28.00
C LYS A 285 15.04 -4.63 26.70
N VAL A 286 14.17 -4.65 25.69
CA VAL A 286 14.37 -3.90 24.44
C VAL A 286 14.23 -2.41 24.72
N SER A 287 15.29 -1.63 24.49
CA SER A 287 15.26 -0.18 24.64
C SER A 287 14.89 0.53 23.35
N SER A 288 15.33 0.01 22.20
CA SER A 288 14.94 0.51 20.88
C SER A 288 15.10 -0.55 19.79
N LYS A 289 14.34 -0.38 18.71
CA LYS A 289 14.36 -1.22 17.51
C LYS A 289 14.54 -0.33 16.29
N ASN A 290 15.52 -0.65 15.45
CA ASN A 290 15.77 -0.01 14.18
C ASN A 290 15.61 -1.00 13.04
N ILE A 291 14.87 -0.60 12.00
CA ILE A 291 14.66 -1.39 10.78
C ILE A 291 15.37 -0.68 9.63
N SER A 292 16.11 -1.43 8.83
CA SER A 292 16.79 -0.89 7.66
C SER A 292 16.76 -1.88 6.49
N TYR A 293 16.81 -1.36 5.28
CA TYR A 293 16.66 -2.15 4.06
C TYR A 293 18.00 -2.33 3.37
N TYR A 294 18.25 -3.55 2.88
CA TYR A 294 19.54 -3.96 2.32
C TYR A 294 19.34 -4.78 1.04
N ASN A 295 20.41 -4.87 0.27
CA ASN A 295 20.52 -5.70 -0.93
C ASN A 295 21.90 -6.37 -0.92
N LEU A 296 21.98 -7.69 -0.79
CA LEU A 296 23.24 -8.38 -0.45
C LEU A 296 23.48 -9.61 -1.33
N LYS A 297 24.74 -9.86 -1.69
CA LYS A 297 25.18 -11.15 -2.25
C LYS A 297 25.66 -12.09 -1.16
N LYS A 298 26.38 -11.58 -0.16
CA LYS A 298 26.84 -12.35 1.00
C LYS A 298 26.47 -11.64 2.30
N ARG A 299 26.12 -12.40 3.33
CA ARG A 299 25.92 -11.89 4.70
C ARG A 299 26.95 -12.53 5.64
N SER A 300 27.85 -11.73 6.22
CA SER A 300 28.88 -12.17 7.18
C SER A 300 28.39 -12.25 8.64
N SER A 301 27.09 -12.08 8.89
CA SER A 301 26.51 -12.21 10.24
C SER A 301 25.07 -12.69 10.16
N ILE A 302 24.74 -13.62 11.07
CA ILE A 302 23.43 -14.15 11.47
C ILE A 302 22.32 -13.88 10.44
N GLY A 303 22.29 -14.70 9.38
CA GLY A 303 21.12 -14.81 8.51
C GLY A 303 20.06 -15.61 9.24
N VAL A 304 18.95 -14.97 9.61
CA VAL A 304 17.89 -15.70 10.28
C VAL A 304 16.88 -16.16 9.24
N THR A 305 16.69 -17.47 9.20
CA THR A 305 15.57 -18.10 8.50
C THR A 305 14.71 -18.79 9.55
N TYR A 306 13.40 -18.76 9.32
CA TYR A 306 12.44 -19.46 10.16
C TYR A 306 11.91 -20.70 9.46
N TYR A 307 11.69 -21.75 10.23
CA TYR A 307 10.99 -22.94 9.78
C TYR A 307 9.95 -23.34 10.80
N ILE A 308 8.79 -23.76 10.32
CA ILE A 308 7.71 -24.26 11.16
C ILE A 308 7.57 -25.75 10.91
N TYR A 309 7.60 -26.55 11.97
CA TYR A 309 7.37 -27.98 11.93
C TYR A 309 6.29 -28.39 12.91
N LYS A 310 5.63 -29.52 12.66
CA LYS A 310 4.85 -30.24 13.67
C LYS A 310 5.16 -31.73 13.58
N VAL A 311 5.01 -32.42 14.70
CA VAL A 311 5.07 -33.88 14.77
C VAL A 311 3.86 -34.39 15.54
N ASN A 312 3.26 -35.46 15.05
CA ASN A 312 2.18 -36.18 15.71
C ASN A 312 2.40 -37.70 15.53
N LYS A 313 1.36 -38.50 15.81
CA LYS A 313 1.41 -39.96 15.67
C LYS A 313 1.65 -40.41 14.22
N ASP A 314 1.24 -39.60 13.25
CA ASP A 314 1.29 -39.90 11.81
C ASP A 314 2.63 -39.45 11.17
N GLY A 315 3.50 -38.78 11.91
CA GLY A 315 4.82 -38.35 11.49
C GLY A 315 5.04 -36.83 11.50
N TRP A 316 6.01 -36.39 10.72
CA TRP A 316 6.45 -34.99 10.66
C TRP A 316 5.76 -34.20 9.55
N TYR A 317 5.63 -32.89 9.76
CA TYR A 317 5.11 -31.95 8.77
C TYR A 317 5.92 -30.66 8.78
N SER A 318 6.12 -30.04 7.62
CA SER A 318 6.62 -28.68 7.46
C SER A 318 5.48 -27.70 7.19
N GLY A 319 5.63 -26.46 7.66
CA GLY A 319 4.59 -25.45 7.65
C GLY A 319 5.00 -24.17 6.91
N THR A 320 4.10 -23.61 6.10
CA THR A 320 4.26 -22.28 5.48
C THR A 320 3.19 -21.32 6.00
N ILE A 321 3.60 -20.13 6.50
CA ILE A 321 2.64 -19.12 6.98
C ILE A 321 1.96 -18.45 5.78
N ASN A 322 0.64 -18.42 5.76
CA ASN A 322 -0.14 -17.70 4.76
C ASN A 322 -0.60 -16.32 5.27
N SER A 323 -0.94 -15.42 4.35
CA SER A 323 -1.32 -14.01 4.61
C SER A 323 -2.60 -13.82 5.46
N LYS A 324 -3.23 -14.91 5.90
CA LYS A 324 -4.40 -14.95 6.79
C LYS A 324 -4.08 -15.50 8.19
N ASN A 325 -2.79 -15.56 8.56
CA ASN A 325 -2.25 -16.05 9.84
C ASN A 325 -2.47 -17.55 10.11
N GLY A 326 -2.62 -18.39 9.08
CA GLY A 326 -2.61 -19.85 9.21
C GLY A 326 -1.28 -20.47 8.79
N VAL A 327 -1.08 -21.75 9.10
CA VAL A 327 0.05 -22.54 8.57
C VAL A 327 -0.47 -23.64 7.67
N ASP A 328 -0.04 -23.59 6.42
CA ASP A 328 -0.29 -24.66 5.45
C ASP A 328 0.74 -25.78 5.73
N TRP A 329 0.25 -26.93 6.19
CA TRP A 329 1.08 -28.06 6.60
C TRP A 329 1.26 -29.08 5.48
N LYS A 330 2.50 -29.44 5.19
CA LYS A 330 2.87 -30.51 4.27
C LYS A 330 3.56 -31.64 5.03
N LYS A 331 3.06 -32.88 4.90
CA LYS A 331 3.69 -34.05 5.51
C LYS A 331 5.10 -34.24 4.92
N ILE A 332 6.07 -34.57 5.75
CA ILE A 332 7.44 -34.89 5.38
C ILE A 332 7.81 -36.29 5.88
N GLY A 333 8.62 -37.01 5.10
CA GLY A 333 8.88 -38.44 5.32
C GLY A 333 9.74 -38.75 6.55
N SER A 334 10.50 -37.77 7.05
CA SER A 334 11.41 -37.96 8.19
C SER A 334 11.54 -36.69 9.01
N LYS A 335 12.12 -36.82 10.20
CA LYS A 335 12.45 -35.68 11.07
C LYS A 335 13.30 -34.64 10.31
N PRO A 336 13.00 -33.33 10.46
CA PRO A 336 13.83 -32.28 9.91
C PRO A 336 15.29 -32.39 10.39
N THR A 337 16.22 -32.33 9.43
CA THR A 337 17.66 -32.24 9.70
C THR A 337 18.11 -30.81 10.03
N THR A 338 17.19 -29.84 9.97
CA THR A 338 17.42 -28.42 10.20
C THR A 338 18.10 -28.16 11.55
N SER A 339 19.25 -27.50 11.51
CA SER A 339 19.97 -27.02 12.69
C SER A 339 19.37 -25.69 13.18
N GLY A 340 19.40 -25.44 14.49
CA GLY A 340 18.88 -24.20 15.09
C GLY A 340 18.29 -24.42 16.48
N THR A 341 17.74 -23.34 17.05
CA THR A 341 17.06 -23.35 18.36
C THR A 341 15.60 -23.73 18.16
N TRP A 342 15.14 -24.76 18.88
CA TRP A 342 13.77 -25.24 18.79
C TRP A 342 12.91 -24.61 19.88
N PHE A 343 11.73 -24.11 19.53
CA PHE A 343 10.76 -23.55 20.46
C PHE A 343 9.43 -24.28 20.32
N ASN A 344 8.70 -24.44 21.42
CA ASN A 344 7.31 -24.87 21.33
C ASN A 344 6.44 -23.73 20.76
N LEU A 345 5.48 -24.05 19.91
CA LEU A 345 4.47 -23.12 19.42
C LEU A 345 3.11 -23.52 19.96
N SER A 346 2.45 -22.58 20.62
CA SER A 346 1.02 -22.71 20.95
C SER A 346 0.19 -21.94 19.95
N SER A 347 -0.77 -22.58 19.30
CA SER A 347 -1.72 -21.89 18.41
C SER A 347 -3.00 -21.59 19.16
N ASN A 348 -3.53 -20.37 19.04
CA ASN A 348 -4.90 -20.11 19.46
C ASN A 348 -5.91 -20.54 18.39
N SER A 349 -7.20 -20.57 18.75
CA SER A 349 -8.32 -20.92 17.85
C SER A 349 -8.50 -19.99 16.62
N LYS A 350 -7.64 -18.98 16.47
CA LYS A 350 -7.61 -18.06 15.32
C LYS A 350 -6.39 -18.29 14.42
N GLY A 351 -5.58 -19.32 14.68
CA GLY A 351 -4.36 -19.63 13.93
C GLY A 351 -3.15 -18.80 14.33
N ASN A 352 -3.25 -17.88 15.29
CA ASN A 352 -2.08 -17.13 15.74
C ASN A 352 -1.22 -18.01 16.64
N TYR A 353 0.08 -18.06 16.37
CA TYR A 353 1.05 -18.83 17.14
C TYR A 353 1.73 -17.95 18.20
N THR A 354 1.91 -18.48 19.41
CA THR A 354 2.72 -17.91 20.48
C THR A 354 3.92 -18.81 20.71
N ILE A 355 5.10 -18.21 20.72
CA ILE A 355 6.37 -18.90 20.95
C ILE A 355 6.49 -19.15 22.45
N GLY A 356 6.63 -20.43 22.79
CA GLY A 356 6.84 -20.91 24.15
C GLY A 356 8.33 -21.11 24.46
N LYS A 357 8.60 -22.00 25.42
CA LYS A 357 9.95 -22.30 25.88
C LYS A 357 10.79 -22.95 24.78
N ILE A 358 12.12 -22.76 24.87
CA ILE A 358 13.08 -23.57 24.12
C ILE A 358 12.84 -25.03 24.50
N VAL A 359 12.82 -25.90 23.51
CA VAL A 359 12.67 -27.35 23.70
C VAL A 359 13.92 -28.07 23.23
N PRO A 360 14.23 -29.24 23.80
CA PRO A 360 15.27 -30.11 23.27
C PRO A 360 14.96 -30.48 21.81
N LYS A 361 16.00 -30.75 21.03
CA LYS A 361 15.84 -31.33 19.69
C LYS A 361 15.12 -32.66 19.85
N TYR A 362 13.97 -32.82 19.20
CA TYR A 362 13.20 -34.05 19.27
C TYR A 362 14.03 -35.22 18.73
N THR A 363 14.07 -36.35 19.42
CA THR A 363 14.83 -37.54 19.00
C THR A 363 14.03 -38.42 18.05
N ASN A 364 12.71 -38.52 18.25
CA ASN A 364 11.82 -39.50 17.59
C ASN A 364 11.14 -38.98 16.31
N ASN A 365 10.74 -39.91 15.43
CA ASN A 365 10.03 -39.62 14.17
C ASN A 365 8.50 -39.45 14.32
N THR A 366 7.95 -39.82 15.48
CA THR A 366 6.52 -39.71 15.80
C THR A 366 6.34 -39.23 17.24
N SER A 367 5.13 -38.77 17.58
CA SER A 367 4.79 -38.38 18.95
C SER A 367 3.33 -38.68 19.28
N LYS A 368 3.07 -39.21 20.49
CA LYS A 368 1.71 -39.50 20.98
C LYS A 368 0.87 -38.23 21.17
N SER A 369 1.51 -37.08 21.39
CA SER A 369 0.85 -35.78 21.51
C SER A 369 1.21 -34.88 20.33
N GLN A 370 0.28 -34.03 19.87
CA GLN A 370 0.58 -33.08 18.79
C GLN A 370 1.47 -31.96 19.32
N PHE A 371 2.69 -31.86 18.80
CA PHE A 371 3.61 -30.77 19.10
C PHE A 371 3.83 -29.91 17.85
N SER A 372 3.73 -28.60 17.99
CA SER A 372 4.16 -27.65 16.96
C SER A 372 5.48 -27.05 17.40
N PHE A 373 6.53 -27.23 16.60
CA PHE A 373 7.86 -26.71 16.87
C PHE A 373 8.21 -25.61 15.87
N PHE A 374 8.76 -24.53 16.40
CA PHE A 374 9.46 -23.55 15.62
C PHE A 374 10.95 -23.84 15.68
N VAL A 375 11.63 -23.92 14.53
CA VAL A 375 13.10 -23.93 14.51
C VAL A 375 13.56 -22.56 14.06
N SER A 376 14.32 -21.87 14.91
CA SER A 376 14.89 -20.56 14.64
C SER A 376 16.40 -20.64 14.51
N VAL A 377 16.89 -20.02 13.43
CA VAL A 377 18.25 -19.47 13.25
C VAL A 377 19.39 -20.47 13.21
N SER A 378 19.80 -20.81 11.99
CA SER A 378 21.19 -21.13 11.74
C SER A 378 22.01 -19.84 11.81
N LYS A 379 23.03 -19.77 12.69
CA LYS A 379 24.13 -18.80 12.50
C LYS A 379 24.91 -19.23 11.27
N ALA A 380 24.42 -18.88 10.08
CA ALA A 380 25.04 -19.25 8.82
C ALA A 380 25.43 -18.01 8.03
N SER A 381 26.64 -18.06 7.46
CA SER A 381 27.01 -17.20 6.34
C SER A 381 26.22 -17.67 5.13
N ILE A 382 25.31 -16.85 4.63
CA ILE A 382 24.50 -17.17 3.44
C ILE A 382 25.09 -16.42 2.25
N ASN A 383 25.34 -17.15 1.17
CA ASN A 383 25.81 -16.62 -0.09
C ASN A 383 24.74 -16.81 -1.17
N TYR A 384 24.39 -15.72 -1.85
CA TYR A 384 23.40 -15.66 -2.92
C TYR A 384 24.11 -15.47 -4.26
N LYS A 385 23.62 -16.16 -5.29
CA LYS A 385 24.12 -16.00 -6.67
C LYS A 385 23.95 -14.57 -7.21
N SER A 386 22.93 -13.84 -6.72
CA SER A 386 22.65 -12.46 -7.11
C SER A 386 22.28 -11.59 -5.91
N LEU A 387 22.29 -10.27 -6.11
CA LEU A 387 21.82 -9.32 -5.11
C LEU A 387 20.37 -9.61 -4.70
N THR A 388 20.18 -9.90 -3.42
CA THR A 388 18.89 -10.29 -2.83
C THR A 388 18.39 -9.21 -1.88
N PRO A 389 17.11 -8.78 -1.94
CA PRO A 389 16.53 -7.83 -1.01
C PRO A 389 16.41 -8.41 0.41
N CYS A 390 16.76 -7.59 1.40
CA CYS A 390 16.88 -7.98 2.80
C CYS A 390 16.29 -6.91 3.73
N ILE A 391 15.73 -7.32 4.86
CA ILE A 391 15.47 -6.43 6.00
C ILE A 391 16.52 -6.70 7.07
N LYS A 392 17.15 -5.66 7.61
CA LYS A 392 18.00 -5.72 8.79
C LYS A 392 17.24 -5.18 9.99
N TYR A 393 17.15 -6.00 11.01
CA TYR A 393 16.64 -5.63 12.32
C TYR A 393 17.81 -5.40 13.27
N THR A 394 17.77 -4.30 14.02
CA THR A 394 18.75 -3.97 15.06
C THR A 394 18.02 -3.63 16.34
N TYR A 395 18.24 -4.43 17.38
CA TYR A 395 17.68 -4.26 18.71
C TYR A 395 18.77 -3.78 19.65
N ASN A 396 18.52 -2.67 20.33
CA ASN A 396 19.31 -2.24 21.47
C ASN A 396 18.61 -2.74 22.73
N LEU A 397 19.40 -3.34 23.61
CA LEU A 397 18.95 -4.06 24.79
C LEU A 397 19.64 -3.49 26.02
N VAL A 398 18.92 -3.47 27.14
CA VAL A 398 19.44 -3.10 28.45
C VAL A 398 19.21 -4.27 29.40
N ASN A 399 20.22 -4.66 30.16
CA ASN A 399 20.06 -5.74 31.15
C ASN A 399 19.07 -5.29 32.24
N LYS A 400 18.12 -6.17 32.60
CA LYS A 400 17.08 -5.88 33.60
C LYS A 400 17.65 -5.66 35.01
N ASN A 401 18.76 -6.32 35.33
CA ASN A 401 19.39 -6.29 36.64
C ASN A 401 20.57 -5.29 36.71
N ASN A 402 21.03 -4.78 35.56
CA ASN A 402 22.06 -3.74 35.50
C ASN A 402 21.82 -2.83 34.29
N THR A 403 21.17 -1.69 34.52
CA THR A 403 20.77 -0.77 33.46
C THR A 403 21.94 -0.10 32.73
N LYS A 404 23.17 -0.17 33.27
CA LYS A 404 24.39 0.28 32.59
C LYS A 404 24.90 -0.75 31.56
N SER A 405 24.55 -2.02 31.71
CA SER A 405 24.91 -3.08 30.77
C SER A 405 23.99 -3.04 29.54
N LYS A 406 24.56 -2.61 28.40
CA LYS A 406 23.87 -2.50 27.11
C LYS A 406 24.37 -3.56 26.15
N ARG A 407 23.48 -4.05 25.28
CA ARG A 407 23.83 -5.00 24.21
C ARG A 407 23.06 -4.68 22.95
N THR A 408 23.72 -4.81 21.81
CA THR A 408 23.07 -4.65 20.50
C THR A 408 23.05 -6.00 19.79
N VAL A 409 21.87 -6.41 19.32
CA VAL A 409 21.67 -7.63 18.54
C VAL A 409 21.11 -7.23 17.19
N SER A 410 21.69 -7.75 16.10
CA SER A 410 21.18 -7.51 14.76
C SER A 410 21.10 -8.81 13.97
N PHE A 411 20.10 -8.89 13.09
CA PHE A 411 19.94 -9.99 12.15
C PHE A 411 19.31 -9.52 10.84
N PHE A 412 19.48 -10.33 9.79
CA PHE A 412 18.89 -10.09 8.49
C PHE A 412 17.85 -11.16 8.12
N GLU A 413 16.79 -10.72 7.44
CA GLU A 413 15.72 -11.54 6.88
C GLU A 413 15.56 -11.29 5.38
N ASN A 414 15.12 -12.30 4.62
CA ASN A 414 14.75 -12.13 3.21
C ASN A 414 13.40 -11.45 3.07
N THR A 415 13.17 -10.76 1.95
CA THR A 415 11.92 -10.02 1.74
C THR A 415 11.61 -9.87 0.24
N THR A 416 10.51 -9.21 -0.09
CA THR A 416 10.09 -8.94 -1.47
C THR A 416 10.83 -7.72 -2.04
N THR A 417 10.63 -7.47 -3.33
CA THR A 417 11.16 -6.28 -4.00
C THR A 417 10.47 -4.98 -3.56
N ASP A 418 9.43 -5.03 -2.73
CA ASP A 418 8.72 -3.84 -2.24
C ASP A 418 9.64 -2.91 -1.44
N ILE A 419 10.69 -3.44 -0.81
CA ILE A 419 11.65 -2.63 -0.04
C ILE A 419 12.40 -1.60 -0.90
N TYR A 420 12.53 -1.82 -2.21
CA TYR A 420 13.18 -0.85 -3.10
C TYR A 420 12.38 0.45 -3.20
N PHE A 421 11.08 0.41 -2.91
CA PHE A 421 10.16 1.55 -2.94
C PHE A 421 9.83 2.09 -1.53
N SER A 422 10.35 1.45 -0.48
CA SER A 422 10.07 1.84 0.90
C SER A 422 10.59 3.24 1.23
N GLY A 423 9.79 3.98 2.02
CA GLY A 423 10.03 5.37 2.38
C GLY A 423 11.17 5.53 3.38
N LEU A 424 12.09 6.44 3.07
CA LEU A 424 13.41 6.54 3.72
C LEU A 424 13.41 7.40 5.01
N GLY A 425 12.31 7.38 5.76
CA GLY A 425 12.20 8.11 7.03
C GLY A 425 12.20 9.64 6.90
N PHE A 426 11.89 10.18 5.71
CA PHE A 426 11.79 11.63 5.49
C PHE A 426 10.63 12.26 6.25
N SER A 427 10.81 13.54 6.62
CA SER A 427 9.79 14.35 7.27
C SER A 427 8.50 14.46 6.42
N SER A 428 7.37 14.72 7.07
CA SER A 428 6.09 14.92 6.39
C SER A 428 6.16 16.01 5.32
N LYS A 429 6.96 17.07 5.56
CA LYS A 429 7.20 18.14 4.58
C LYS A 429 7.81 17.61 3.27
N LEU A 430 8.83 16.76 3.35
CA LEU A 430 9.48 16.18 2.18
C LEU A 430 8.66 15.05 1.52
N LYS A 431 7.76 14.39 2.27
CA LYS A 431 6.80 13.43 1.69
C LYS A 431 5.83 14.10 0.71
N ASN A 432 5.60 15.40 0.82
CA ASN A 432 4.82 16.14 -0.16
C ASN A 432 5.48 16.14 -1.54
N GLU A 433 6.82 16.18 -1.62
CA GLU A 433 7.52 16.07 -2.90
C GLU A 433 7.31 14.70 -3.58
N LEU A 434 7.11 13.63 -2.81
CA LEU A 434 6.79 12.32 -3.37
C LEU A 434 5.38 12.25 -3.96
N THR A 435 4.47 13.08 -3.45
CA THR A 435 3.03 13.03 -3.76
C THR A 435 2.55 14.21 -4.60
N TYR A 436 3.41 15.21 -4.81
CA TYR A 436 3.13 16.37 -5.64
C TYR A 436 2.78 15.94 -7.06
N SER A 437 1.58 16.32 -7.50
CA SER A 437 1.00 15.90 -8.76
C SER A 437 1.52 16.77 -9.91
N ASP A 438 2.54 16.28 -10.61
CA ASP A 438 2.94 16.78 -11.92
C ASP A 438 2.53 15.75 -12.98
N SER A 439 1.70 16.16 -13.94
CA SER A 439 1.19 15.28 -14.99
C SER A 439 2.28 14.64 -15.86
N ARG A 440 3.48 15.22 -15.86
CA ARG A 440 4.67 14.76 -16.59
C ARG A 440 5.42 13.66 -15.85
N ILE A 441 5.16 13.47 -14.55
CA ILE A 441 5.84 12.53 -13.67
C ILE A 441 4.94 11.32 -13.36
N GLN A 442 5.30 10.12 -13.83
CA GLN A 442 4.50 8.89 -13.66
C GLN A 442 5.06 7.93 -12.58
N VAL A 443 5.16 8.40 -11.32
CA VAL A 443 5.81 7.66 -10.19
C VAL A 443 5.25 6.27 -9.87
N ASN A 444 4.01 5.98 -10.29
CA ASN A 444 3.31 4.73 -9.98
C ASN A 444 3.29 3.75 -11.16
N HIS A 445 3.95 4.08 -12.26
CA HIS A 445 3.94 3.27 -13.47
C HIS A 445 4.81 2.01 -13.29
N SER A 446 4.32 0.85 -13.76
CA SER A 446 4.96 -0.45 -13.58
C SER A 446 6.36 -0.49 -14.19
N ASP A 447 6.57 0.16 -15.33
CA ASP A 447 7.84 0.09 -16.05
C ASP A 447 8.98 0.74 -15.27
N PHE A 448 8.71 1.87 -14.60
CA PHE A 448 9.67 2.51 -13.72
C PHE A 448 9.99 1.63 -12.51
N LYS A 449 8.99 1.00 -11.92
CA LYS A 449 9.18 0.08 -10.78
C LYS A 449 10.02 -1.14 -11.18
N ASN A 450 9.63 -1.81 -12.26
CA ASN A 450 10.31 -3.00 -12.78
C ASN A 450 11.75 -2.69 -13.18
N LEU A 451 11.98 -1.55 -13.83
CA LEU A 451 13.31 -1.14 -14.25
C LEU A 451 14.17 -0.70 -13.06
N ALA A 452 13.63 0.04 -12.08
CA ALA A 452 14.35 0.38 -10.86
C ALA A 452 14.85 -0.86 -10.11
N ILE A 453 14.03 -1.92 -10.02
CA ILE A 453 14.46 -3.22 -9.46
C ILE A 453 15.66 -3.77 -10.25
N LYS A 454 15.56 -3.82 -11.58
CA LYS A 454 16.67 -4.31 -12.44
C LYS A 454 17.93 -3.45 -12.27
N ILE A 455 17.80 -2.13 -12.17
CA ILE A 455 18.91 -1.18 -11.94
C ILE A 455 19.61 -1.51 -10.62
N PHE A 456 18.86 -1.64 -9.53
CA PHE A 456 19.41 -1.90 -8.20
C PHE A 456 19.99 -3.32 -8.05
N GLN A 457 19.54 -4.27 -8.87
CA GLN A 457 20.11 -5.62 -8.94
C GLN A 457 21.31 -5.75 -9.89
N GLY A 458 21.69 -4.70 -10.61
CA GLY A 458 22.76 -4.76 -11.63
C GLY A 458 22.32 -5.39 -12.97
N LYS A 459 21.03 -5.73 -13.12
CA LYS A 459 20.47 -6.45 -14.29
C LYS A 459 20.04 -5.54 -15.43
N ALA A 460 20.08 -4.22 -15.26
CA ALA A 460 19.74 -3.24 -16.30
C ALA A 460 20.99 -2.65 -16.98
N GLY A 461 22.11 -3.39 -17.01
CA GLY A 461 23.41 -2.88 -17.48
C GLY A 461 23.93 -1.69 -16.66
N SER A 462 23.57 -1.64 -15.37
CA SER A 462 24.02 -0.67 -14.36
C SER A 462 25.32 -1.06 -13.67
N GLY A 463 26.00 -2.14 -14.11
CA GLY A 463 27.18 -2.67 -13.42
C GLY A 463 26.79 -3.53 -12.22
N LYS A 464 27.48 -3.35 -11.07
CA LYS A 464 27.34 -4.22 -9.89
C LYS A 464 26.00 -4.09 -9.13
N GLY A 465 25.18 -3.09 -9.43
CA GLY A 465 23.94 -2.79 -8.68
C GLY A 465 24.24 -2.11 -7.32
N ILE A 466 23.26 -2.13 -6.42
CA ILE A 466 23.45 -1.65 -5.03
C ILE A 466 23.74 -2.84 -4.13
N GLU A 467 24.98 -2.98 -3.67
CA GLU A 467 25.33 -3.92 -2.61
C GLU A 467 25.45 -3.19 -1.27
N GLY A 468 24.72 -3.65 -0.25
CA GLY A 468 24.66 -3.03 1.07
C GLY A 468 23.31 -2.35 1.36
N LYS A 469 23.34 -1.26 2.13
CA LYS A 469 22.15 -0.60 2.68
C LYS A 469 21.45 0.26 1.64
N LEU A 470 20.20 -0.03 1.28
CA LEU A 470 19.36 0.72 0.34
C LEU A 470 18.98 2.14 0.83
N SER A 471 19.96 3.02 0.99
CA SER A 471 19.82 4.40 1.41
C SER A 471 19.35 5.30 0.27
N ALA A 472 18.86 6.50 0.61
CA ALA A 472 18.52 7.52 -0.40
C ALA A 472 19.72 7.88 -1.27
N ASP A 473 20.88 8.05 -0.65
CA ASP A 473 22.15 8.32 -1.32
C ASP A 473 22.49 7.24 -2.36
N GLN A 474 22.46 5.95 -1.98
CA GLN A 474 22.76 4.86 -2.92
C GLN A 474 21.74 4.79 -4.06
N LYS A 475 20.44 4.92 -3.75
CA LYS A 475 19.38 4.95 -4.77
C LYS A 475 19.59 6.08 -5.77
N ILE A 476 19.89 7.29 -5.28
CA ILE A 476 20.16 8.46 -6.12
C ILE A 476 21.34 8.20 -7.05
N ARG A 477 22.49 7.79 -6.48
CA ARG A 477 23.73 7.58 -7.24
C ARG A 477 23.54 6.55 -8.35
N THR A 478 22.92 5.42 -8.03
CA THR A 478 22.72 4.34 -9.00
C THR A 478 21.74 4.74 -10.11
N ILE A 479 20.62 5.41 -9.79
CA ILE A 479 19.68 5.89 -10.80
C ILE A 479 20.35 6.95 -11.69
N TYR A 480 21.00 7.93 -11.08
CA TYR A 480 21.67 9.02 -11.79
C TYR A 480 22.72 8.49 -12.78
N ALA A 481 23.62 7.62 -12.32
CA ALA A 481 24.64 7.01 -13.17
C ALA A 481 24.03 6.15 -14.29
N TRP A 482 22.93 5.43 -14.00
CA TRP A 482 22.26 4.62 -15.00
C TRP A 482 21.65 5.45 -16.14
N ILE A 483 21.01 6.58 -15.80
CA ILE A 483 20.44 7.52 -16.77
C ILE A 483 21.56 8.17 -17.59
N LYS A 484 22.60 8.73 -16.93
CA LYS A 484 23.71 9.42 -17.58
C LYS A 484 24.47 8.53 -18.57
N LYS A 485 24.64 7.23 -18.29
CA LYS A 485 25.34 6.30 -19.20
C LYS A 485 24.53 5.92 -20.45
N ARG A 486 23.23 6.21 -20.48
CA ARG A 486 22.32 5.72 -21.53
C ARG A 486 21.73 6.81 -22.40
N MET A 487 22.00 8.06 -22.07
CA MET A 487 21.35 9.17 -22.71
C MET A 487 22.32 10.32 -22.91
N ASP A 488 22.54 10.68 -24.17
CA ASP A 488 23.38 11.81 -24.56
C ASP A 488 22.55 13.09 -24.59
N TYR A 489 23.17 14.21 -24.26
CA TYR A 489 22.51 15.50 -24.40
C TYR A 489 22.40 15.87 -25.89
N HIS A 490 21.21 16.29 -26.29
CA HIS A 490 20.97 16.93 -27.56
C HIS A 490 19.97 18.05 -27.28
N GLY A 491 20.15 19.21 -27.92
CA GLY A 491 19.24 20.35 -27.80
C GLY A 491 17.78 19.99 -28.11
N TYR A 492 16.87 20.96 -28.07
CA TYR A 492 15.42 20.74 -27.95
C TYR A 492 14.68 20.07 -29.12
N SER A 493 15.36 19.48 -30.10
CA SER A 493 14.71 18.64 -31.12
C SER A 493 14.14 17.37 -30.48
N ASN A 494 12.84 17.10 -30.69
CA ASN A 494 12.13 15.93 -30.14
C ASN A 494 11.95 15.90 -28.61
N SER A 495 11.58 17.05 -28.03
CA SER A 495 11.21 17.18 -26.61
C SER A 495 9.91 16.43 -26.29
N HIS A 496 9.86 15.69 -25.18
CA HIS A 496 8.66 14.97 -24.75
C HIS A 496 8.10 15.47 -23.43
N TYR A 497 6.78 15.42 -23.31
CA TYR A 497 6.11 15.98 -22.15
C TYR A 497 6.05 15.02 -20.95
N LYS A 498 6.16 13.69 -21.13
CA LYS A 498 5.95 12.71 -20.06
C LYS A 498 7.14 11.77 -19.90
N SER A 499 7.43 11.37 -18.66
CA SER A 499 8.53 10.46 -18.36
C SER A 499 8.37 9.08 -19.00
N THR A 500 7.14 8.57 -19.17
CA THR A 500 6.88 7.32 -19.90
C THR A 500 7.37 7.36 -21.34
N ASP A 501 7.25 8.50 -22.01
CA ASP A 501 7.62 8.66 -23.41
C ASP A 501 9.14 8.68 -23.56
N VAL A 502 9.80 9.42 -22.64
CA VAL A 502 11.27 9.43 -22.53
C VAL A 502 11.81 8.03 -22.23
N LEU A 503 11.17 7.28 -21.33
CA LEU A 503 11.58 5.92 -20.99
C LEU A 503 11.39 4.94 -22.15
N TRP A 504 10.25 5.01 -22.84
CA TRP A 504 9.97 4.16 -24.01
C TRP A 504 11.03 4.34 -25.10
N ARG A 505 11.41 5.59 -25.40
CA ARG A 505 12.46 5.91 -26.39
C ARG A 505 13.81 5.31 -26.00
N LEU A 506 14.16 5.44 -24.73
CA LEU A 506 15.40 4.89 -24.16
C LEU A 506 15.45 3.36 -24.28
N GLN A 507 14.32 2.67 -24.06
CA GLN A 507 14.23 1.21 -24.11
C GLN A 507 14.19 0.65 -25.53
N ASN A 508 13.56 1.36 -26.47
CA ASN A 508 13.42 0.92 -27.85
C ASN A 508 14.58 1.38 -28.75
N LYS A 509 15.64 1.97 -28.18
CA LYS A 509 16.84 2.45 -28.87
C LYS A 509 16.57 3.39 -30.05
N VAL A 510 15.37 4.00 -30.12
CA VAL A 510 14.92 4.80 -31.26
C VAL A 510 15.80 6.05 -31.42
N LYS A 511 16.14 6.73 -30.31
CA LYS A 511 17.19 7.76 -30.22
C LYS A 511 17.78 7.77 -28.81
N LYS A 512 19.10 7.79 -28.67
CA LYS A 512 19.79 7.88 -27.37
C LYS A 512 19.87 9.30 -26.81
N THR A 513 19.30 10.28 -27.50
CA THR A 513 19.45 11.69 -27.16
C THR A 513 18.24 12.26 -26.43
N ALA A 514 18.46 13.20 -25.51
CA ALA A 514 17.40 13.95 -24.84
C ALA A 514 17.89 15.30 -24.28
N ASN A 515 17.00 16.29 -24.26
CA ASN A 515 17.26 17.60 -23.66
C ASN A 515 17.15 17.59 -22.12
N CYS A 516 17.56 18.67 -21.47
CA CYS A 516 17.60 18.78 -20.01
C CYS A 516 16.26 18.59 -19.30
N VAL A 517 15.14 18.94 -19.94
CA VAL A 517 13.79 18.78 -19.40
C VAL A 517 13.40 17.30 -19.41
N ASP A 518 13.57 16.61 -20.54
CA ASP A 518 13.29 15.18 -20.68
C ASP A 518 14.09 14.35 -19.68
N GLN A 519 15.41 14.62 -19.57
CA GLN A 519 16.27 13.90 -18.65
C GLN A 519 15.88 14.17 -17.19
N SER A 520 15.55 15.41 -16.84
CA SER A 520 15.11 15.79 -15.49
C SER A 520 13.75 15.16 -15.13
N ILE A 521 12.80 15.12 -16.06
CA ILE A 521 11.49 14.47 -15.91
C ILE A 521 11.67 12.97 -15.63
N LEU A 522 12.56 12.32 -16.38
CA LEU A 522 12.89 10.91 -16.18
C LEU A 522 13.53 10.67 -14.81
N LEU A 523 14.52 11.50 -14.43
CA LEU A 523 15.24 11.40 -13.17
C LEU A 523 14.32 11.62 -11.97
N VAL A 524 13.51 12.69 -11.96
CA VAL A 524 12.54 12.95 -10.88
C VAL A 524 11.54 11.81 -10.76
N THR A 525 11.07 11.24 -11.88
CA THR A 525 10.15 10.10 -11.86
C THR A 525 10.78 8.89 -11.19
N PHE A 526 12.00 8.50 -11.59
CA PHE A 526 12.69 7.37 -10.96
C PHE A 526 12.92 7.59 -9.47
N LEU A 527 13.44 8.76 -9.10
CA LEU A 527 13.75 9.08 -7.70
C LEU A 527 12.49 9.03 -6.82
N ARG A 528 11.40 9.69 -7.25
CA ARG A 528 10.13 9.66 -6.50
C ARG A 528 9.51 8.25 -6.47
N THR A 529 9.63 7.47 -7.56
CA THR A 529 9.18 6.06 -7.61
C THR A 529 9.83 5.22 -6.52
N VAL A 530 11.12 5.43 -6.24
CA VAL A 530 11.89 4.66 -5.25
C VAL A 530 11.88 5.28 -3.84
N GLY A 531 11.00 6.25 -3.60
CA GLY A 531 10.80 6.87 -2.30
C GLY A 531 11.82 7.97 -1.95
N VAL A 532 12.46 8.58 -2.95
CA VAL A 532 13.39 9.72 -2.80
C VAL A 532 12.68 11.03 -3.19
N PRO A 533 12.48 11.97 -2.25
CA PRO A 533 12.01 13.31 -2.53
C PRO A 533 12.95 14.01 -3.52
N ALA A 534 12.40 14.44 -4.64
CA ALA A 534 13.15 15.15 -5.67
C ALA A 534 12.26 16.17 -6.37
N TYR A 535 12.80 17.28 -6.85
CA TYR A 535 12.06 18.31 -7.58
C TYR A 535 12.96 19.01 -8.61
N PHE A 536 12.32 19.73 -9.54
CA PHE A 536 13.02 20.51 -10.55
C PHE A 536 13.56 21.81 -9.98
N GLU A 537 14.78 22.17 -10.37
CA GLU A 537 15.33 23.50 -10.13
C GLU A 537 15.70 24.12 -11.48
N HIS A 538 15.20 25.33 -11.72
CA HIS A 538 15.51 26.09 -12.91
C HIS A 538 16.77 26.91 -12.66
N ASN A 539 17.72 26.84 -13.59
CA ASN A 539 18.89 27.72 -13.56
C ASN A 539 18.82 28.72 -14.72
N TRP A 540 18.52 29.97 -14.40
CA TRP A 540 18.39 31.05 -15.37
C TRP A 540 19.72 31.57 -15.91
N ALA A 541 20.88 31.10 -15.39
CA ALA A 541 22.20 31.41 -15.97
C ALA A 541 22.41 30.83 -17.39
N PHE A 542 21.56 29.91 -17.84
CA PHE A 542 21.73 29.16 -19.10
C PHE A 542 20.46 29.17 -19.97
N GLU A 543 19.76 30.30 -20.08
CA GLU A 543 18.60 30.46 -20.99
C GLU A 543 17.53 29.35 -20.87
N GLY A 544 17.26 28.87 -19.64
CA GLY A 544 16.18 27.91 -19.39
C GLY A 544 16.61 26.46 -19.08
N HIS A 545 17.86 26.23 -18.68
CA HIS A 545 18.34 24.90 -18.25
C HIS A 545 17.64 24.38 -16.97
N VAL A 546 17.37 23.07 -16.93
CA VAL A 546 16.70 22.39 -15.81
C VAL A 546 17.61 21.33 -15.21
N VAL A 547 17.75 21.38 -13.89
CA VAL A 547 18.46 20.38 -13.08
C VAL A 547 17.53 19.81 -12.01
N VAL A 548 17.95 18.73 -11.34
CA VAL A 548 17.15 18.04 -10.33
C VAL A 548 17.77 18.20 -8.94
N ARG A 549 16.97 18.64 -7.98
CA ARG A 549 17.30 18.57 -6.55
C ARG A 549 16.78 17.25 -5.98
N ALA A 550 17.63 16.49 -5.32
CA ALA A 550 17.25 15.21 -4.70
C ALA A 550 17.75 15.11 -3.26
N TYR A 551 16.86 14.77 -2.32
CA TYR A 551 17.19 14.69 -0.90
C TYR A 551 17.78 13.33 -0.53
N TYR A 552 18.96 13.33 0.09
CA TYR A 552 19.58 12.11 0.65
C TYR A 552 19.46 12.04 2.18
N THR A 553 19.15 13.16 2.85
CA THR A 553 18.66 13.24 4.23
C THR A 553 17.58 14.33 4.33
N ASN A 554 17.01 14.59 5.52
CA ASN A 554 16.02 15.67 5.69
C ASN A 554 16.58 17.07 5.37
N THR A 555 17.91 17.25 5.42
CA THR A 555 18.59 18.53 5.20
C THR A 555 19.56 18.49 4.02
N GLY A 556 20.16 17.33 3.75
CA GLY A 556 21.12 17.12 2.67
C GLY A 556 20.45 16.86 1.33
N LYS A 557 20.86 17.61 0.30
CA LYS A 557 20.37 17.50 -1.07
C LYS A 557 21.50 17.54 -2.09
N TYR A 558 21.37 16.75 -3.16
CA TYR A 558 22.22 16.85 -4.35
C TYR A 558 21.61 17.81 -5.38
N VAL A 559 22.47 18.39 -6.21
CA VAL A 559 22.12 18.95 -7.53
C VAL A 559 22.57 17.98 -8.58
N LEU A 560 21.61 17.44 -9.32
CA LEU A 560 21.85 16.41 -10.31
C LEU A 560 21.59 17.00 -11.69
N ASP A 561 22.62 17.01 -12.53
CA ASP A 561 22.54 17.46 -13.91
C ASP A 561 23.07 16.36 -14.83
N THR A 562 22.15 15.55 -15.35
CA THR A 562 22.48 14.42 -16.23
C THR A 562 22.99 14.86 -17.59
N THR A 563 22.85 16.14 -17.96
CA THR A 563 23.31 16.68 -19.25
C THR A 563 24.74 17.18 -19.20
N ASN A 564 25.26 17.47 -18.00
CA ASN A 564 26.60 18.00 -17.83
C ASN A 564 27.63 16.86 -17.72
N SER A 565 28.58 16.83 -18.66
CA SER A 565 29.65 15.82 -18.69
C SER A 565 30.50 15.82 -17.41
N ARG A 566 30.74 16.99 -16.81
CA ARG A 566 31.54 17.19 -15.58
C ARG A 566 30.77 16.93 -14.28
N ASN A 567 29.43 16.85 -14.32
CA ASN A 567 28.63 16.59 -13.11
C ASN A 567 28.61 15.08 -12.79
N ASP A 568 29.47 14.65 -11.87
CA ASP A 568 29.41 13.32 -11.26
C ASP A 568 28.99 13.44 -9.80
N VAL A 569 27.95 12.70 -9.41
CA VAL A 569 27.46 12.58 -8.04
C VAL A 569 28.55 12.17 -7.04
N ASN A 570 29.62 11.51 -7.50
CA ASN A 570 30.80 11.14 -6.71
C ASN A 570 31.80 12.31 -6.46
N ILE A 571 31.81 13.34 -7.32
CA ILE A 571 32.67 14.52 -7.19
C ILE A 571 32.07 15.57 -6.23
N ILE A 572 30.74 15.54 -6.03
CA ILE A 572 29.96 16.53 -5.24
C ILE A 572 30.23 16.47 -3.71
N ARG A 573 31.05 15.53 -3.22
CA ARG A 573 31.47 15.52 -1.80
C ARG A 573 32.67 16.41 -1.48
N SER A 574 33.38 16.96 -2.46
CA SER A 574 34.42 17.95 -2.15
C SER A 574 33.81 19.35 -2.08
N LYS A 575 34.25 20.16 -1.12
CA LYS A 575 33.80 21.54 -0.81
C LYS A 575 33.93 22.57 -1.97
N LYS A 576 34.07 22.13 -3.23
CA LYS A 576 34.45 22.95 -4.38
C LYS A 576 33.35 23.19 -5.43
N TRP A 577 32.10 22.81 -5.20
CA TRP A 577 31.02 23.32 -6.06
C TRP A 577 30.48 24.64 -5.49
N ASN A 578 31.21 25.71 -5.76
CA ASN A 578 30.71 27.08 -5.67
C ASN A 578 30.15 27.44 -7.05
N PRO A 579 28.84 27.75 -7.21
CA PRO A 579 28.25 28.10 -8.51
C PRO A 579 28.88 29.35 -9.17
N LYS A 580 29.80 30.04 -8.48
CA LYS A 580 30.53 31.22 -8.97
C LYS A 580 31.71 30.94 -9.92
N THR A 581 32.19 29.69 -10.07
CA THR A 581 33.44 29.40 -10.81
C THR A 581 33.25 28.56 -12.08
N VAL A 582 32.08 28.65 -12.73
CA VAL A 582 31.99 28.22 -14.13
C VAL A 582 32.41 29.40 -14.97
N GLU A 583 33.62 29.36 -15.53
CA GLU A 583 34.01 30.27 -16.60
C GLU A 583 33.06 30.06 -17.78
N ILE A 584 32.18 31.03 -17.97
CA ILE A 584 31.23 31.08 -19.07
C ILE A 584 32.02 31.59 -20.28
N LYS A 585 32.40 30.69 -21.20
CA LYS A 585 32.74 31.13 -22.56
C LYS A 585 31.44 31.62 -23.20
N SER A 586 31.26 32.94 -23.20
CA SER A 586 30.19 33.60 -23.95
C SER A 586 30.44 33.36 -25.43
N TYR A 587 29.48 32.73 -26.11
CA TYR A 587 29.41 32.82 -27.56
C TYR A 587 29.08 34.28 -27.93
N PRO A 588 29.66 34.85 -29.00
CA PRO A 588 29.42 36.23 -29.40
C PRO A 588 27.92 36.42 -29.67
N GLY A 589 27.26 37.33 -28.94
CA GLY A 589 25.87 37.72 -29.23
C GLY A 589 24.93 37.88 -28.03
N TYR A 590 25.26 37.39 -26.84
CA TYR A 590 24.31 37.38 -25.70
C TYR A 590 24.86 38.11 -24.46
N LYS A 591 24.24 39.24 -24.10
CA LYS A 591 24.50 39.95 -22.83
C LYS A 591 23.61 39.39 -21.72
N ALA A 592 24.23 38.82 -20.69
CA ALA A 592 23.54 38.36 -19.48
C ALA A 592 23.02 39.54 -18.66
N SER A 593 21.73 39.55 -18.29
CA SER A 593 21.20 40.51 -17.32
C SER A 593 20.46 39.81 -16.16
N LYS A 594 21.05 40.02 -14.97
CA LYS A 594 20.58 40.02 -13.57
C LYS A 594 19.49 39.03 -13.09
N PHE A 595 19.89 38.25 -12.08
CA PHE A 595 19.10 37.32 -11.24
C PHE A 595 18.20 38.00 -10.20
N TYR A 596 17.05 37.38 -9.89
CA TYR A 596 16.35 37.56 -8.61
C TYR A 596 15.88 36.24 -7.98
N VAL A 597 16.01 36.15 -6.65
CA VAL A 597 15.65 35.03 -5.78
C VAL A 597 14.15 35.03 -5.46
N HIS A 598 13.55 33.83 -5.39
CA HIS A 598 12.16 33.51 -5.05
C HIS A 598 11.35 34.55 -4.25
N LYS A 599 10.15 34.89 -4.75
CA LYS A 599 8.99 35.22 -3.91
C LYS A 599 7.74 34.47 -4.38
N THR A 600 7.03 33.94 -3.40
CA THR A 600 5.67 33.41 -3.45
C THR A 600 4.71 34.33 -4.21
N THR A 601 4.00 33.83 -5.22
CA THR A 601 2.67 34.34 -5.60
C THR A 601 1.94 33.31 -6.48
N THR A 602 0.73 32.98 -6.05
CA THR A 602 -0.34 32.42 -6.86
C THR A 602 -0.56 33.25 -8.11
N ASN A 603 -0.44 32.66 -9.30
CA ASN A 603 -1.13 33.20 -10.46
C ASN A 603 -1.64 32.10 -11.40
N LYS A 604 -2.94 32.19 -11.69
CA LYS A 604 -3.69 31.33 -12.60
C LYS A 604 -3.13 31.48 -14.02
N LYS A 605 -2.28 30.55 -14.45
CA LYS A 605 -2.16 30.08 -15.85
C LYS A 605 -1.14 28.94 -15.87
N ASN A 606 -1.65 27.72 -16.02
CA ASN A 606 -0.86 26.52 -16.28
C ASN A 606 -0.17 26.62 -17.66
N LYS A 607 0.99 27.25 -17.72
CA LYS A 607 1.98 27.02 -18.78
C LYS A 607 3.33 26.86 -18.12
N VAL A 608 3.85 25.63 -18.06
CA VAL A 608 5.30 25.45 -18.02
C VAL A 608 5.79 25.80 -19.42
N SER A 609 6.03 27.09 -19.65
CA SER A 609 6.69 27.60 -20.84
C SER A 609 8.19 27.50 -20.62
N CYS A 610 8.77 26.32 -20.81
CA CYS A 610 10.18 26.27 -21.20
C CYS A 610 10.19 26.54 -22.70
N CYS A 611 10.40 27.82 -23.02
CA CYS A 611 10.71 28.39 -24.33
C CYS A 611 9.65 28.21 -25.43
N LEU A 612 8.64 29.08 -25.42
CA LEU A 612 8.07 29.56 -26.68
C LEU A 612 9.08 30.50 -27.33
N THR A 613 9.39 30.19 -28.58
CA THR A 613 10.25 30.90 -29.51
C THR A 613 9.89 32.37 -29.72
N ARG A 614 10.90 33.17 -30.04
CA ARG A 614 10.84 34.32 -30.98
C ARG A 614 12.19 34.32 -31.69
N GLY A 615 12.32 34.40 -33.00
CA GLY A 615 11.40 34.40 -34.14
C GLY A 615 12.27 34.10 -35.35
#